data_AF-A0A9J6E5J3-F1
#
_entry.id   AF-A0A9J6E5J3-F1
#
_cell.length_a   1.000
_cell.length_b   1.000
_cell.length_c   1.000
_cell.angle_alpha   90.00
_cell.angle_beta   90.00
_cell.angle_gamma   90.00
#
_symmetry.space_group_name_H-M   'P 1'
#
loop_
_entity.id
_entity.type
_entity.pdbx_description
1 polymer ?
#
loop_
_entity_poly.entity_id
_entity_poly.type
_entity_poly.pdbx_seq_one_letter_code
_entity_poly.pdbx_strand_id
1 'polypeptide(L)'
;MDVTNVIGDYGKFQRNVYLFTLLREAPSAIHLVIYSFFFPTVEYWCAMPETLTGNITSVQWELLALPNSSSYPRHQCEFLEFDVTVERVVVLGNTSMPCETWEYGRSYYKGSMVQEWDLVCDRAWMRSLAQTATMVGMLVGTLMSSLGDKIGRRPIVIAGYVICLFGSVCVAVSPSFSILVASRALLGSGLGMGQSSSFCLLMEVIGLKETTAAALALGVGFSLGIIMLPGLAWFIQDWRMLQWAITTPFLAFIIWSWFLPESPRWLIAKGKMSAARKVILKACTDNRLHVDDIDIVLAQLRKKILQEEESAKTKASFVDLVRSRRMLIYTIVLVYAS
;
A
#
# COMPACT_ATOMS: atom_id res chain seq x y z
N MET A 1 -32.13 14.15 11.73
CA MET A 1 -31.98 14.40 10.28
C MET A 1 -30.50 14.40 9.98
N ASP A 2 -30.04 13.45 9.15
CA ASP A 2 -28.66 13.39 8.70
C ASP A 2 -28.57 13.80 7.23
N VAL A 3 -27.36 14.14 6.76
CA VAL A 3 -27.11 14.53 5.37
C VAL A 3 -27.65 13.46 4.41
N THR A 4 -27.44 12.19 4.73
CA THR A 4 -27.90 11.02 3.97
C THR A 4 -29.42 10.93 3.85
N ASN A 5 -30.18 11.46 4.82
CA ASN A 5 -31.63 11.51 4.74
C ASN A 5 -32.12 12.53 3.68
N VAL A 6 -31.28 13.50 3.31
CA VAL A 6 -31.59 14.53 2.30
C VAL A 6 -31.17 14.07 0.91
N ILE A 7 -29.98 13.47 0.80
CA ILE A 7 -29.42 13.05 -0.48
C ILE A 7 -29.79 11.60 -0.86
N GLY A 8 -30.51 10.89 0.01
CA GLY A 8 -30.88 9.49 -0.15
C GLY A 8 -29.76 8.51 0.26
N ASP A 9 -30.15 7.26 0.50
CA ASP A 9 -29.23 6.20 0.96
C ASP A 9 -28.23 5.78 -0.15
N TYR A 10 -28.68 5.64 -1.40
CA TYR A 10 -27.84 5.35 -2.57
C TYR A 10 -28.46 5.91 -3.86
N GLY A 11 -27.61 6.34 -4.80
CA GLY A 11 -28.02 6.89 -6.07
C GLY A 11 -26.85 7.14 -7.01
N LYS A 12 -27.08 7.86 -8.12
CA LYS A 12 -26.03 8.12 -9.13
C LYS A 12 -24.86 8.93 -8.56
N PHE A 13 -25.14 9.83 -7.63
CA PHE A 13 -24.13 10.64 -6.96
C PHE A 13 -23.19 9.76 -6.11
N GLN A 14 -23.77 8.93 -5.23
CA GLN A 14 -23.05 8.00 -4.36
C GLN A 14 -22.28 6.96 -5.17
N ARG A 15 -22.85 6.49 -6.30
CA ARG A 15 -22.23 5.50 -7.18
C ARG A 15 -20.87 5.93 -7.72
N ASN A 16 -20.66 7.21 -8.02
CA ASN A 16 -19.35 7.69 -8.47
C ASN A 16 -18.27 7.56 -7.36
N VAL A 17 -18.61 7.92 -6.13
CA VAL A 17 -17.71 7.79 -4.96
C VAL A 17 -17.47 6.31 -4.63
N TYR A 18 -18.51 5.49 -4.75
CA TYR A 18 -18.44 4.04 -4.58
C TYR A 18 -17.49 3.39 -5.59
N LEU A 19 -17.67 3.65 -6.89
CA LEU A 19 -16.83 3.10 -7.95
C LEU A 19 -15.38 3.57 -7.84
N PHE A 20 -15.17 4.85 -7.49
CA PHE A 20 -13.83 5.34 -7.18
C PHE A 20 -13.19 4.55 -6.04
N THR A 21 -13.93 4.33 -4.95
CA THR A 21 -13.42 3.59 -3.79
C THR A 21 -13.17 2.12 -4.10
N LEU A 22 -14.02 1.47 -4.88
CA LEU A 22 -13.85 0.08 -5.30
C LEU A 22 -12.64 -0.09 -6.22
N LEU A 23 -12.55 0.70 -7.28
CA LEU A 23 -11.52 0.51 -8.31
C LEU A 23 -10.13 0.96 -7.86
N ARG A 24 -10.05 1.96 -6.97
CA ARG A 24 -8.75 2.44 -6.47
C ARG A 24 -8.04 1.45 -5.54
N GLU A 25 -8.80 0.53 -4.93
CA GLU A 25 -8.24 -0.48 -4.02
C GLU A 25 -7.40 -1.51 -4.78
N ALA A 26 -7.72 -1.80 -6.05
CA ALA A 26 -6.94 -2.76 -6.83
C ALA A 26 -5.47 -2.32 -7.01
N PRO A 27 -5.14 -1.11 -7.52
CA PRO A 27 -3.76 -0.64 -7.54
C PRO A 27 -3.12 -0.56 -6.16
N SER A 28 -3.88 -0.15 -5.14
CA SER A 28 -3.36 -0.02 -3.76
C SER A 28 -2.95 -1.38 -3.20
N ALA A 29 -3.77 -2.41 -3.41
CA ALA A 29 -3.49 -3.79 -3.04
C ALA A 29 -2.27 -4.33 -3.78
N ILE A 30 -2.17 -4.09 -5.09
CA ILE A 30 -1.02 -4.49 -5.90
C ILE A 30 0.28 -3.95 -5.28
N HIS A 31 0.35 -2.64 -5.00
CA HIS A 31 1.53 -2.02 -4.36
C HIS A 31 1.82 -2.58 -2.95
N LEU A 32 0.79 -3.00 -2.22
CA LEU A 32 0.93 -3.57 -0.89
C LEU A 32 1.52 -4.99 -0.91
N VAL A 33 1.12 -5.81 -1.88
CA VAL A 33 1.49 -7.24 -1.96
C VAL A 33 2.56 -7.54 -3.02
N ILE A 34 3.08 -6.53 -3.71
CA ILE A 34 4.13 -6.64 -4.74
C ILE A 34 5.42 -7.32 -4.25
N TYR A 35 5.65 -7.36 -2.94
CA TYR A 35 6.84 -7.93 -2.30
C TYR A 35 7.15 -9.36 -2.70
N SER A 36 6.14 -10.20 -2.91
CA SER A 36 6.36 -11.59 -3.34
C SER A 36 7.01 -11.70 -4.72
N PHE A 37 6.82 -10.69 -5.58
CA PHE A 37 7.38 -10.62 -6.93
C PHE A 37 8.65 -9.79 -7.01
N PHE A 38 8.83 -8.83 -6.10
CA PHE A 38 10.08 -8.08 -5.96
C PHE A 38 11.16 -8.86 -5.23
N PHE A 39 10.77 -9.68 -4.26
CA PHE A 39 11.65 -10.51 -3.47
C PHE A 39 11.34 -12.00 -3.66
N PRO A 40 11.39 -12.53 -4.90
CA PRO A 40 11.11 -13.93 -5.14
C PRO A 40 12.17 -14.80 -4.47
N THR A 41 11.78 -16.02 -4.12
CA THR A 41 12.74 -17.08 -3.78
C THR A 41 13.44 -17.51 -5.05
N VAL A 42 14.66 -17.00 -5.25
CA VAL A 42 15.56 -17.41 -6.32
C VAL A 42 16.56 -18.41 -5.78
N GLU A 43 16.97 -19.36 -6.61
CA GLU A 43 18.14 -20.19 -6.33
C GLU A 43 19.39 -19.33 -6.53
N TYR A 44 20.31 -19.41 -5.58
CA TYR A 44 21.57 -18.68 -5.61
C TYR A 44 22.68 -19.54 -5.02
N TRP A 45 23.89 -19.30 -5.49
CA TRP A 45 25.11 -19.92 -5.02
C TRP A 45 26.23 -18.88 -5.01
N CYS A 46 27.37 -19.24 -4.41
CA CYS A 46 28.50 -18.33 -4.31
C CYS A 46 29.17 -18.20 -5.67
N ALA A 47 29.45 -16.96 -6.09
CA ALA A 47 30.13 -16.73 -7.36
C ALA A 47 31.56 -17.31 -7.30
N MET A 48 32.06 -17.72 -8.46
CA MET A 48 33.39 -18.31 -8.54
C MET A 48 34.47 -17.30 -8.12
N PRO A 49 35.36 -17.64 -7.18
CA PRO A 49 36.52 -16.82 -6.84
C PRO A 49 37.42 -16.58 -8.05
N GLU A 50 37.99 -15.39 -8.16
CA GLU A 50 38.90 -15.03 -9.27
C GLU A 50 40.09 -16.00 -9.40
N THR A 51 40.56 -16.55 -8.28
CA THR A 51 41.66 -17.54 -8.22
C THR A 51 41.37 -18.85 -8.95
N LEU A 52 40.09 -19.19 -9.15
CA LEU A 52 39.64 -20.40 -9.84
C LEU A 52 39.30 -20.14 -11.31
N THR A 53 39.32 -18.88 -11.74
CA THR A 53 38.93 -18.46 -13.10
C THR A 53 40.00 -18.92 -14.10
N GLY A 54 39.65 -19.88 -14.96
CA GLY A 54 40.54 -20.47 -15.96
C GLY A 54 40.95 -21.92 -15.68
N ASN A 55 40.84 -22.37 -14.42
CA ASN A 55 41.15 -23.76 -14.03
C ASN A 55 39.92 -24.66 -13.98
N ILE A 56 38.73 -24.10 -13.73
CA ILE A 56 37.46 -24.82 -13.69
C ILE A 56 36.44 -24.16 -14.63
N THR A 57 35.54 -24.95 -15.22
CA THR A 57 34.38 -24.43 -15.96
C THR A 57 33.25 -23.98 -15.02
N SER A 58 32.42 -23.02 -15.45
CA SER A 58 31.27 -22.54 -14.67
C SER A 58 30.31 -23.66 -14.23
N VAL A 59 30.11 -24.67 -15.08
CA VAL A 59 29.26 -25.85 -14.79
C VAL A 59 29.85 -26.73 -13.69
N GLN A 60 31.17 -26.92 -13.69
CA GLN A 60 31.84 -27.69 -12.63
C GLN A 60 31.82 -26.94 -11.30
N TRP A 61 31.93 -25.60 -11.31
CA TRP A 61 31.77 -24.79 -10.10
C TRP A 61 30.34 -24.82 -9.58
N GLU A 62 29.34 -24.71 -10.44
CA GLU A 62 27.93 -24.82 -10.06
C GLU A 62 27.67 -26.16 -9.33
N LEU A 63 28.20 -27.28 -9.82
CA LEU A 63 28.09 -28.59 -9.16
C LEU A 63 28.81 -28.67 -7.80
N LEU A 64 29.89 -27.91 -7.61
CA LEU A 64 30.65 -27.85 -6.35
C LEU A 64 30.06 -26.85 -5.35
N ALA A 65 29.44 -25.78 -5.84
CA ALA A 65 28.84 -24.70 -5.07
C ALA A 65 27.39 -25.01 -4.66
N LEU A 66 26.69 -25.88 -5.40
CA LEU A 66 25.33 -26.31 -5.06
C LEU A 66 25.35 -27.36 -3.92
N PRO A 67 24.53 -27.17 -2.88
CA PRO A 67 24.47 -28.11 -1.75
C PRO A 67 23.61 -29.32 -2.13
N ASN A 68 24.20 -30.32 -2.81
CA ASN A 68 23.53 -31.60 -3.01
C ASN A 68 24.42 -32.79 -2.63
N SER A 69 24.68 -32.90 -1.33
CA SER A 69 25.13 -34.13 -0.67
C SER A 69 24.19 -34.44 0.48
N SER A 70 23.57 -35.61 0.44
CA SER A 70 22.41 -36.07 1.22
C SER A 70 22.67 -36.30 2.72
N SER A 71 23.54 -35.53 3.36
CA SER A 71 23.82 -35.69 4.81
C SER A 71 24.17 -34.41 5.60
N TYR A 72 24.18 -33.20 5.01
CA TYR A 72 24.41 -31.98 5.78
C TYR A 72 23.66 -30.76 5.22
N PRO A 73 22.88 -30.02 6.03
CA PRO A 73 22.48 -28.67 5.69
C PRO A 73 23.68 -27.76 5.95
N ARG A 74 24.53 -27.51 4.96
CA ARG A 74 25.55 -26.44 5.05
C ARG A 74 25.13 -25.26 4.18
N HIS A 75 25.30 -24.10 4.78
CA HIS A 75 24.63 -22.83 4.49
C HIS A 75 24.85 -22.38 3.04
N GLN A 76 23.78 -22.02 2.31
CA GLN A 76 23.81 -21.42 0.94
C GLN A 76 24.64 -20.11 0.83
N CYS A 77 25.24 -19.69 1.95
CA CYS A 77 25.93 -18.44 2.18
C CYS A 77 27.41 -18.63 2.51
N GLU A 78 27.85 -19.89 2.59
CA GLU A 78 29.22 -20.27 2.88
C GLU A 78 29.69 -21.29 1.85
N PHE A 79 30.97 -21.24 1.51
CA PHE A 79 31.63 -22.23 0.68
C PHE A 79 32.82 -22.82 1.42
N LEU A 80 33.25 -24.02 1.04
CA LEU A 80 34.42 -24.65 1.64
C LEU A 80 35.70 -24.00 1.12
N GLU A 81 36.75 -24.00 1.93
CA GLU A 81 38.06 -23.54 1.48
C GLU A 81 38.63 -24.49 0.41
N PHE A 82 39.22 -23.92 -0.63
CA PHE A 82 39.77 -24.67 -1.77
C PHE A 82 41.23 -24.27 -2.01
N ASP A 83 42.09 -25.25 -2.29
CA ASP A 83 43.43 -25.04 -2.84
C ASP A 83 43.47 -25.40 -4.32
N VAL A 84 44.25 -24.63 -5.07
CA VAL A 84 44.42 -24.81 -6.52
C VAL A 84 45.81 -25.40 -6.76
N THR A 85 45.87 -26.72 -6.92
CA THR A 85 47.07 -27.38 -7.43
C THR A 85 47.04 -27.39 -8.96
N VAL A 86 48.20 -27.49 -9.61
CA VAL A 86 48.40 -27.37 -11.08
C VAL A 86 47.47 -28.29 -11.89
N GLU A 87 46.96 -29.38 -11.29
CA GLU A 87 46.10 -30.35 -11.97
C GLU A 87 44.70 -30.52 -11.35
N ARG A 88 44.45 -30.07 -10.11
CA ARG A 88 43.19 -30.33 -9.38
C ARG A 88 42.87 -29.26 -8.34
N VAL A 89 41.58 -29.09 -8.11
CA VAL A 89 41.04 -28.30 -7.00
C VAL A 89 40.77 -29.22 -5.83
N VAL A 90 41.40 -28.95 -4.70
CA VAL A 90 41.35 -29.78 -3.49
C VAL A 90 40.63 -28.99 -2.40
N VAL A 91 39.62 -29.60 -1.77
CA VAL A 91 38.93 -29.00 -0.62
C VAL A 91 39.86 -29.05 0.59
N LEU A 92 40.22 -27.87 1.12
CA LEU A 92 41.04 -27.73 2.32
C LEU A 92 40.16 -27.85 3.57
N GLY A 93 40.15 -29.03 4.18
CA GLY A 93 39.56 -29.22 5.50
C GLY A 93 38.04 -29.01 5.57
N ASN A 94 37.57 -28.71 6.79
CA ASN A 94 36.15 -28.51 7.14
C ASN A 94 35.85 -27.03 7.46
N THR A 95 36.75 -26.12 7.10
CA THR A 95 36.62 -24.66 7.28
C THR A 95 35.67 -24.09 6.23
N SER A 96 34.64 -23.39 6.69
CA SER A 96 33.71 -22.65 5.82
C SER A 96 34.09 -21.17 5.78
N MET A 97 34.04 -20.59 4.58
CA MET A 97 34.23 -19.17 4.34
C MET A 97 32.91 -18.52 3.88
N PRO A 98 32.60 -17.29 4.34
CA PRO A 98 31.42 -16.58 3.88
C PRO A 98 31.57 -16.15 2.42
N CYS A 99 30.46 -16.15 1.69
CA CYS A 99 30.45 -15.73 0.29
C CYS A 99 30.40 -14.20 0.18
N GLU A 100 31.31 -13.62 -0.63
CA GLU A 100 31.35 -12.18 -0.88
C GLU A 100 30.46 -11.74 -2.05
N THR A 101 30.28 -12.62 -3.03
CA THR A 101 29.54 -12.39 -4.28
C THR A 101 28.68 -13.59 -4.63
N TRP A 102 27.55 -13.37 -5.30
CA TRP A 102 26.55 -14.40 -5.60
C TRP A 102 26.25 -14.51 -7.08
N GLU A 103 25.96 -15.74 -7.51
CA GLU A 103 25.37 -16.05 -8.80
C GLU A 103 23.95 -16.58 -8.60
N TYR A 104 23.07 -16.28 -9.55
CA TYR A 104 21.64 -16.55 -9.44
C TYR A 104 21.14 -17.38 -10.63
N GLY A 105 20.27 -18.35 -10.33
CA GLY A 105 19.54 -19.11 -11.34
C GLY A 105 18.66 -18.19 -12.21
N ARG A 106 18.80 -18.29 -13.54
CA ARG A 106 18.11 -17.42 -14.52
C ARG A 106 16.75 -17.97 -14.99
N SER A 107 16.18 -18.92 -14.26
CA SER A 107 15.10 -19.79 -14.76
C SER A 107 13.75 -19.08 -15.02
N TYR A 108 13.48 -17.94 -14.36
CA TYR A 108 12.16 -17.26 -14.48
C TYR A 108 12.22 -15.73 -14.42
N TYR A 109 13.10 -15.14 -13.62
CA TYR A 109 13.19 -13.68 -13.45
C TYR A 109 14.35 -13.11 -14.28
N LYS A 110 14.06 -12.09 -15.11
CA LYS A 110 15.07 -11.40 -15.92
C LYS A 110 15.87 -10.36 -15.14
N GLY A 111 15.34 -9.91 -14.01
CA GLY A 111 15.99 -9.02 -13.06
C GLY A 111 15.06 -8.75 -11.87
N SER A 112 15.46 -9.21 -10.68
CA SER A 112 14.73 -8.98 -9.42
C SER A 112 15.54 -8.11 -8.46
N MET A 113 14.87 -7.48 -7.48
CA MET A 113 15.57 -6.66 -6.47
C MET A 113 16.55 -7.49 -5.62
N VAL A 114 16.30 -8.79 -5.49
CA VAL A 114 17.21 -9.71 -4.79
C VAL A 114 18.53 -9.84 -5.53
N GLN A 115 18.48 -10.00 -6.85
CA GLN A 115 19.65 -10.17 -7.71
C GLN A 115 20.45 -8.86 -7.88
N GLU A 116 19.77 -7.72 -7.80
CA GLU A 116 20.42 -6.43 -8.05
C GLU A 116 21.17 -5.88 -6.83
N TRP A 117 20.69 -6.16 -5.62
CA TRP A 117 21.30 -5.67 -4.38
C TRP A 117 21.77 -6.78 -3.45
N ASP A 118 21.91 -8.00 -3.98
CA ASP A 118 22.38 -9.18 -3.27
C ASP A 118 21.70 -9.36 -1.90
N LEU A 119 20.37 -9.35 -1.90
CA LEU A 119 19.57 -9.38 -0.67
C LEU A 119 19.46 -10.79 -0.10
N VAL A 120 20.54 -11.56 -0.08
CA VAL A 120 20.62 -12.93 0.43
C VAL A 120 21.46 -12.97 1.72
N CYS A 121 21.42 -14.09 2.44
CA CYS A 121 22.29 -14.31 3.60
C CYS A 121 22.17 -13.19 4.66
N ASP A 122 23.28 -12.56 5.05
CA ASP A 122 23.33 -11.47 6.03
C ASP A 122 22.49 -10.24 5.64
N ARG A 123 22.11 -10.10 4.37
CA ARG A 123 21.28 -9.01 3.86
C ARG A 123 19.82 -9.42 3.64
N ALA A 124 19.44 -10.66 3.95
CA ALA A 124 18.07 -11.15 3.76
C ALA A 124 17.02 -10.35 4.56
N TRP A 125 17.37 -9.86 5.76
CA TRP A 125 16.49 -9.05 6.61
C TRP A 125 16.08 -7.72 5.96
N MET A 126 16.86 -7.22 5.00
CA MET A 126 16.55 -5.98 4.29
C MET A 126 15.26 -6.11 3.46
N ARG A 127 14.91 -7.30 2.98
CA ARG A 127 13.63 -7.55 2.29
C ARG A 127 12.44 -7.18 3.20
N SER A 128 12.50 -7.64 4.45
CA SER A 128 11.51 -7.33 5.47
C SER A 128 11.51 -5.85 5.83
N LEU A 129 12.69 -5.21 5.88
CA LEU A 129 12.81 -3.76 6.13
C LEU A 129 12.02 -2.95 5.10
N ALA A 130 12.09 -3.28 3.80
CA ALA A 130 11.35 -2.57 2.76
C ALA A 130 9.82 -2.67 2.94
N GLN A 131 9.33 -3.86 3.35
CA GLN A 131 7.92 -4.06 3.66
C GLN A 131 7.50 -3.29 4.92
N THR A 132 8.29 -3.38 5.99
CA THR A 132 8.04 -2.64 7.24
C THR A 132 8.04 -1.13 7.01
N ALA A 133 8.96 -0.60 6.20
CA ALA A 133 9.01 0.82 5.87
C ALA A 133 7.73 1.31 5.18
N THR A 134 7.13 0.48 4.31
CA THR A 134 5.83 0.80 3.70
C THR A 134 4.70 0.80 4.73
N MET A 135 4.67 -0.16 5.65
CA MET A 135 3.67 -0.20 6.72
C MET A 135 3.80 1.01 7.66
N VAL A 136 5.02 1.39 8.04
CA VAL A 136 5.29 2.59 8.84
C VAL A 136 4.84 3.83 8.07
N GLY A 137 5.14 3.90 6.77
CA GLY A 137 4.63 4.93 5.88
C GLY A 137 3.11 5.02 5.92
N MET A 138 2.41 3.91 5.74
CA MET A 138 0.94 3.85 5.80
C MET A 138 0.39 4.32 7.14
N LEU A 139 0.99 3.93 8.26
CA LEU A 139 0.61 4.41 9.58
C LEU A 139 0.70 5.94 9.66
N VAL A 140 1.83 6.51 9.24
CA VAL A 140 2.03 7.96 9.21
C VAL A 140 1.00 8.64 8.30
N GLY A 141 0.75 8.07 7.11
CA GLY A 141 -0.26 8.56 6.17
C GLY A 141 -1.67 8.60 6.76
N THR A 142 -2.08 7.54 7.44
CA THR A 142 -3.38 7.46 8.13
C THR A 142 -3.48 8.50 9.24
N LEU A 143 -2.41 8.74 10.02
CA LEU A 143 -2.42 9.81 11.02
C LEU A 143 -2.54 11.19 10.37
N MET A 144 -1.86 11.41 9.23
CA MET A 144 -1.96 12.64 8.45
C MET A 144 -3.34 12.83 7.82
N SER A 145 -4.13 11.77 7.62
CA SER A 145 -5.51 11.89 7.09
C SER A 145 -6.43 12.70 8.01
N SER A 146 -6.09 12.83 9.30
CA SER A 146 -6.78 13.71 10.25
C SER A 146 -6.75 15.19 9.84
N LEU A 147 -5.77 15.62 9.02
CA LEU A 147 -5.79 16.96 8.42
C LEU A 147 -7.01 17.17 7.51
N GLY A 148 -7.65 16.10 7.04
CA GLY A 148 -8.89 16.16 6.29
C GLY A 148 -10.04 16.80 7.06
N ASP A 149 -10.03 16.71 8.39
CA ASP A 149 -11.02 17.41 9.24
C ASP A 149 -10.86 18.94 9.16
N LYS A 150 -9.65 19.43 8.85
CA LYS A 150 -9.33 20.85 8.74
C LYS A 150 -9.45 21.37 7.30
N ILE A 151 -8.96 20.62 6.32
CA ILE A 151 -8.77 21.07 4.92
C ILE A 151 -9.89 20.58 4.00
N GLY A 152 -10.52 19.45 4.32
CA GLY A 152 -11.53 18.75 3.50
C GLY A 152 -11.05 17.34 3.16
N ARG A 153 -11.98 16.43 2.80
CA ARG A 153 -11.63 15.05 2.44
C ARG A 153 -11.00 14.99 1.06
N ARG A 154 -11.57 15.69 0.09
CA ARG A 154 -11.13 15.62 -1.31
C ARG A 154 -9.68 16.08 -1.51
N PRO A 155 -9.20 17.22 -0.95
CA PRO A 155 -7.80 17.63 -1.09
C PRO A 155 -6.81 16.59 -0.54
N ILE A 156 -7.16 15.91 0.55
CA ILE A 156 -6.31 14.89 1.15
C ILE A 156 -6.28 13.62 0.29
N VAL A 157 -7.40 13.23 -0.32
CA VAL A 157 -7.43 12.14 -1.31
C VAL A 157 -6.50 12.47 -2.49
N ILE A 158 -6.60 13.67 -3.07
CA ILE A 158 -5.74 14.10 -4.17
C ILE A 158 -4.26 14.07 -3.74
N ALA A 159 -3.94 14.66 -2.58
CA ALA A 159 -2.59 14.67 -2.05
C ALA A 159 -2.04 13.25 -1.83
N GLY A 160 -2.87 12.33 -1.35
CA GLY A 160 -2.49 10.93 -1.12
C GLY A 160 -2.07 10.26 -2.42
N TYR A 161 -2.87 10.40 -3.47
CA TYR A 161 -2.55 9.84 -4.78
C TYR A 161 -1.35 10.51 -5.45
N VAL A 162 -1.14 11.81 -5.25
CA VAL A 162 0.07 12.51 -5.72
C VAL A 162 1.32 11.97 -5.02
N ILE A 163 1.26 11.76 -3.70
CA ILE A 163 2.36 11.17 -2.94
C ILE A 163 2.60 9.71 -3.37
N CYS A 164 1.54 8.92 -3.59
CA CYS A 164 1.65 7.56 -4.14
C CYS A 164 2.37 7.58 -5.49
N LEU A 165 1.93 8.42 -6.43
CA LEU A 165 2.53 8.52 -7.75
C LEU A 165 4.01 8.88 -7.65
N PHE A 166 4.33 9.95 -6.91
CA PHE A 166 5.69 10.41 -6.75
C PHE A 166 6.59 9.35 -6.09
N GLY A 167 6.16 8.79 -4.96
CA GLY A 167 6.89 7.70 -4.29
C GLY A 167 7.08 6.49 -5.19
N SER A 168 6.06 6.13 -5.97
CA SER A 168 6.10 5.00 -6.90
C SER A 168 7.09 5.20 -8.04
N VAL A 169 7.14 6.42 -8.59
CA VAL A 169 8.13 6.80 -9.62
C VAL A 169 9.54 6.74 -9.02
N CYS A 170 9.75 7.27 -7.81
CA CYS A 170 11.03 7.20 -7.11
C CYS A 170 11.49 5.75 -6.85
N VAL A 171 10.56 4.83 -6.55
CA VAL A 171 10.88 3.39 -6.47
C VAL A 171 11.36 2.86 -7.82
N ALA A 172 10.67 3.17 -8.91
CA ALA A 172 11.00 2.65 -10.25
C ALA A 172 12.39 3.10 -10.74
N VAL A 173 12.80 4.32 -10.40
CA VAL A 173 14.10 4.90 -10.78
C VAL A 173 15.17 4.78 -9.69
N SER A 174 14.90 4.05 -8.61
CA SER A 174 15.81 3.98 -7.47
C SER A 174 17.17 3.37 -7.86
N PRO A 175 18.30 4.07 -7.59
CA PRO A 175 19.63 3.56 -7.90
C PRO A 175 20.24 2.76 -6.74
N SER A 176 19.69 2.90 -5.52
CA SER A 176 20.19 2.23 -4.32
C SER A 176 19.05 1.74 -3.43
N PHE A 177 19.33 0.70 -2.65
CA PHE A 177 18.36 0.11 -1.74
C PHE A 177 17.82 1.10 -0.69
N SER A 178 18.66 1.98 -0.15
CA SER A 178 18.23 2.99 0.83
C SER A 178 17.23 3.99 0.24
N ILE A 179 17.45 4.43 -1.01
CA ILE A 179 16.52 5.30 -1.72
C ILE A 179 15.21 4.56 -2.01
N LEU A 180 15.28 3.27 -2.35
CA LEU A 180 14.08 2.45 -2.51
C LEU A 180 13.27 2.38 -1.21
N VAL A 181 13.91 2.10 -0.07
CA VAL A 181 13.22 2.01 1.23
C VAL A 181 12.56 3.34 1.61
N ALA A 182 13.26 4.46 1.43
CA ALA A 182 12.70 5.78 1.68
C ALA A 182 11.52 6.10 0.73
N SER A 183 11.65 5.77 -0.55
CA SER A 183 10.60 5.96 -1.55
C SER A 183 9.37 5.09 -1.27
N ARG A 184 9.57 3.88 -0.75
CA ARG A 184 8.51 2.97 -0.30
C ARG A 184 7.79 3.47 0.95
N ALA A 185 8.51 4.02 1.92
CA ALA A 185 7.88 4.69 3.05
C ALA A 185 7.03 5.89 2.60
N LEU A 186 7.53 6.68 1.65
CA LEU A 186 6.78 7.80 1.08
C LEU A 186 5.53 7.32 0.34
N LEU A 187 5.66 6.32 -0.54
CA LEU A 187 4.52 5.67 -1.20
C LEU A 187 3.48 5.14 -0.19
N GLY A 188 3.94 4.45 0.86
CA GLY A 188 3.10 3.98 1.95
C GLY A 188 2.30 5.11 2.61
N SER A 189 2.92 6.26 2.86
CA SER A 189 2.22 7.42 3.41
C SER A 189 1.11 7.95 2.51
N GLY A 190 1.30 7.92 1.19
CA GLY A 190 0.26 8.24 0.22
C GLY A 190 -0.91 7.23 0.29
N LEU A 191 -0.59 5.93 0.38
CA LEU A 191 -1.58 4.85 0.44
C LEU A 191 -2.48 5.00 1.66
N GLY A 192 -1.88 5.13 2.86
CA GLY A 192 -2.64 5.31 4.10
C GLY A 192 -3.49 6.58 4.09
N MET A 193 -2.91 7.71 3.68
CA MET A 193 -3.61 9.00 3.65
C MET A 193 -4.80 9.00 2.67
N GLY A 194 -4.60 8.45 1.48
CA GLY A 194 -5.64 8.34 0.45
C GLY A 194 -6.73 7.34 0.84
N GLN A 195 -6.36 6.21 1.44
CA GLN A 195 -7.29 5.16 1.87
C GLN A 195 -8.24 5.64 2.95
N SER A 196 -7.71 6.16 4.05
CA SER A 196 -8.53 6.64 5.17
C SER A 196 -9.44 7.79 4.73
N SER A 197 -8.94 8.75 3.95
CA SER A 197 -9.73 9.91 3.53
C SER A 197 -10.84 9.55 2.54
N SER A 198 -10.57 8.63 1.60
CA SER A 198 -11.58 8.16 0.64
C SER A 198 -12.67 7.35 1.32
N PHE A 199 -12.30 6.51 2.30
CA PHE A 199 -13.26 5.76 3.09
C PHE A 199 -14.15 6.68 3.93
N CYS A 200 -13.58 7.68 4.60
CA CYS A 200 -14.37 8.70 5.31
C CYS A 200 -15.32 9.43 4.37
N LEU A 201 -14.87 9.83 3.18
CA LEU A 201 -15.72 10.50 2.19
C LEU A 201 -16.89 9.59 1.74
N LEU A 202 -16.63 8.31 1.51
CA LEU A 202 -17.67 7.35 1.16
C LEU A 202 -18.71 7.25 2.27
N MET A 203 -18.28 7.02 3.51
CA MET A 203 -19.14 6.89 4.70
C MET A 203 -19.93 8.15 5.02
N GLU A 204 -19.44 9.33 4.66
CA GLU A 204 -20.15 10.60 4.84
C GLU A 204 -21.21 10.86 3.74
N VAL A 205 -21.20 10.07 2.66
CA VAL A 205 -22.06 10.24 1.47
C VAL A 205 -23.07 9.11 1.32
N ILE A 206 -22.76 7.88 1.75
CA ILE A 206 -23.69 6.74 1.73
C ILE A 206 -24.58 6.70 2.97
N GLY A 207 -25.82 6.22 2.82
CA GLY A 207 -26.72 5.97 3.94
C GLY A 207 -26.25 4.83 4.85
N LEU A 208 -26.69 4.83 6.11
CA LEU A 208 -26.34 3.79 7.10
C LEU A 208 -26.68 2.36 6.62
N LYS A 209 -27.73 2.22 5.81
CA LYS A 209 -28.18 0.92 5.26
C LYS A 209 -27.20 0.31 4.25
N GLU A 210 -26.40 1.15 3.61
CA GLU A 210 -25.49 0.76 2.51
C GLU A 210 -24.04 0.64 2.98
N THR A 211 -23.79 0.76 4.27
CA THR A 211 -22.45 0.67 4.87
C THR A 211 -21.79 -0.68 4.62
N THR A 212 -22.58 -1.76 4.56
CA THR A 212 -22.13 -3.09 4.15
C THR A 212 -21.64 -3.10 2.70
N ALA A 213 -22.29 -2.36 1.80
CA ALA A 213 -21.86 -2.24 0.41
C ALA A 213 -20.52 -1.52 0.31
N ALA A 214 -20.28 -0.47 1.12
CA ALA A 214 -18.97 0.20 1.19
C ALA A 214 -17.85 -0.73 1.66
N ALA A 215 -18.09 -1.54 2.69
CA ALA A 215 -17.14 -2.56 3.13
C ALA A 215 -16.86 -3.60 2.02
N LEU A 216 -17.91 -4.02 1.30
CA LEU A 216 -17.76 -4.91 0.15
C LEU A 216 -16.94 -4.28 -0.97
N ALA A 217 -17.11 -2.97 -1.23
CA ALA A 217 -16.32 -2.25 -2.23
C ALA A 217 -14.82 -2.33 -1.94
N LEU A 218 -14.44 -2.16 -0.67
CA LEU A 218 -13.05 -2.29 -0.24
C LEU A 218 -12.53 -3.72 -0.43
N GLY A 219 -13.27 -4.72 0.07
CA GLY A 219 -12.84 -6.13 0.01
C GLY A 219 -12.75 -6.67 -1.42
N VAL A 220 -13.72 -6.36 -2.28
CA VAL A 220 -13.72 -6.76 -3.70
C VAL A 220 -12.61 -6.05 -4.45
N GLY A 221 -12.46 -4.74 -4.26
CA GLY A 221 -11.39 -3.96 -4.90
C GLY A 221 -10.00 -4.49 -4.54
N PHE A 222 -9.77 -4.80 -3.27
CA PHE A 222 -8.51 -5.37 -2.80
C PHE A 222 -8.24 -6.76 -3.39
N SER A 223 -9.26 -7.62 -3.40
CA SER A 223 -9.20 -8.96 -4.00
C SER A 223 -8.86 -8.92 -5.49
N LEU A 224 -9.45 -7.96 -6.23
CA LEU A 224 -9.14 -7.76 -7.65
C LEU A 224 -7.67 -7.45 -7.87
N GLY A 225 -7.07 -6.60 -7.02
CA GLY A 225 -5.64 -6.29 -7.09
C GLY A 225 -4.75 -7.51 -6.88
N ILE A 226 -5.06 -8.35 -5.88
CA ILE A 226 -4.32 -9.59 -5.61
C ILE A 226 -4.40 -10.55 -6.79
N ILE A 227 -5.57 -10.71 -7.41
CA ILE A 227 -5.75 -11.62 -8.56
C ILE A 227 -5.03 -11.09 -9.81
N MET A 228 -5.02 -9.77 -10.02
CA MET A 228 -4.36 -9.15 -11.19
C MET A 228 -2.83 -9.22 -11.11
N LEU A 229 -2.25 -9.16 -9.90
CA LEU A 229 -0.81 -9.04 -9.71
C LEU A 229 0.00 -10.21 -10.31
N PRO A 230 -0.30 -11.50 -10.06
CA PRO A 230 0.42 -12.62 -10.67
C PRO A 230 0.39 -12.59 -12.19
N GLY A 231 -0.75 -12.18 -12.78
CA GLY A 231 -0.87 -12.03 -14.23
C GLY A 231 0.08 -10.95 -14.76
N LEU A 232 0.13 -9.78 -14.13
CA LEU A 232 1.06 -8.71 -14.49
C LEU A 232 2.52 -9.14 -14.33
N ALA A 233 2.86 -9.83 -13.25
CA ALA A 233 4.22 -10.30 -13.00
C ALA A 233 4.66 -11.45 -13.92
N TRP A 234 3.72 -12.26 -14.42
CA TRP A 234 4.00 -13.27 -15.44
C TRP A 234 4.38 -12.63 -16.79
N PHE A 235 3.66 -11.56 -17.18
CA PHE A 235 3.97 -10.81 -18.40
C PHE A 235 5.21 -9.91 -18.27
N ILE A 236 5.43 -9.30 -17.10
CA ILE A 236 6.49 -8.32 -16.86
C ILE A 236 7.42 -8.84 -15.75
N GLN A 237 8.51 -9.48 -16.19
CA GLN A 237 9.47 -10.16 -15.31
C GLN A 237 10.60 -9.26 -14.79
N ASP A 238 10.73 -8.05 -15.35
CA ASP A 238 11.66 -7.03 -14.85
C ASP A 238 10.97 -6.18 -13.78
N TRP A 239 11.57 -6.09 -12.59
CA TRP A 239 10.94 -5.43 -11.45
C TRP A 239 10.70 -3.93 -11.67
N ARG A 240 11.56 -3.23 -12.43
CA ARG A 240 11.41 -1.80 -12.70
C ARG A 240 10.26 -1.55 -13.66
N MET A 241 10.18 -2.34 -14.73
CA MET A 241 9.08 -2.28 -15.68
C MET A 241 7.76 -2.66 -15.01
N LEU A 242 7.77 -3.64 -14.09
CA LEU A 242 6.61 -4.00 -13.31
C LEU A 242 6.18 -2.82 -12.41
N GLN A 243 7.12 -2.16 -11.73
CA GLN A 243 6.84 -0.95 -10.93
C GLN A 243 6.20 0.15 -11.80
N TRP A 244 6.71 0.42 -13.01
CA TRP A 244 6.11 1.39 -13.93
C TRP A 244 4.68 1.03 -14.33
N ALA A 245 4.43 -0.24 -14.65
CA ALA A 245 3.10 -0.72 -15.02
C ALA A 245 2.09 -0.49 -13.88
N ILE A 246 2.44 -0.85 -12.64
CA ILE A 246 1.56 -0.68 -11.48
C ILE A 246 1.46 0.77 -11.00
N THR A 247 2.38 1.65 -11.41
CA THR A 247 2.32 3.10 -11.12
C THR A 247 1.29 3.81 -11.98
N THR A 248 1.13 3.38 -13.23
CA THR A 248 0.31 4.04 -14.25
C THR A 248 -1.15 4.28 -13.81
N PRO A 249 -1.85 3.32 -13.15
CA PRO A 249 -3.20 3.55 -12.65
C PRO A 249 -3.34 4.76 -11.70
N PHE A 250 -2.32 5.12 -10.91
CA PHE A 250 -2.41 6.26 -10.01
C PHE A 250 -2.65 7.58 -10.75
N LEU A 251 -2.13 7.76 -11.96
CA LEU A 251 -2.41 8.95 -12.78
C LEU A 251 -3.90 9.09 -13.08
N ALA A 252 -4.56 7.98 -13.44
CA ALA A 252 -5.99 7.96 -13.70
C ALA A 252 -6.80 8.27 -12.43
N PHE A 253 -6.39 7.75 -11.26
CA PHE A 253 -7.06 8.02 -9.99
C PHE A 253 -6.84 9.46 -9.49
N ILE A 254 -5.67 10.06 -9.75
CA ILE A 254 -5.49 11.50 -9.52
C ILE A 254 -6.53 12.26 -10.32
N ILE A 255 -6.60 12.05 -11.63
CA ILE A 255 -7.58 12.74 -12.50
C ILE A 255 -9.02 12.52 -12.02
N TRP A 256 -9.40 11.27 -11.71
CA TRP A 256 -10.74 10.97 -11.21
C TRP A 256 -11.04 11.66 -9.86
N SER A 257 -10.05 11.76 -8.96
CA SER A 257 -10.24 12.41 -7.66
C SER A 257 -10.57 13.91 -7.76
N TRP A 258 -10.24 14.59 -8.88
CA TRP A 258 -10.69 15.95 -9.15
C TRP A 258 -12.19 16.07 -9.44
N PHE A 259 -12.84 14.99 -9.85
CA PHE A 259 -14.28 14.96 -10.11
C PHE A 259 -15.10 14.50 -8.90
N LEU A 260 -14.44 14.08 -7.82
CA LEU A 260 -15.13 13.73 -6.59
C LEU A 260 -15.78 14.98 -5.94
N PRO A 261 -16.98 14.81 -5.35
CA PRO A 261 -17.54 15.84 -4.49
C PRO A 261 -16.72 15.97 -3.21
N GLU A 262 -16.74 17.16 -2.61
CA GLU A 262 -16.31 17.30 -1.22
C GLU A 262 -17.44 16.81 -0.30
N SER A 263 -17.08 16.39 0.92
CA SER A 263 -18.04 15.96 1.92
C SER A 263 -19.09 17.05 2.23
N PRO A 264 -20.39 16.77 2.04
CA PRO A 264 -21.43 17.73 2.39
C PRO A 264 -21.47 17.98 3.90
N ARG A 265 -21.23 16.94 4.72
CA ARG A 265 -21.16 17.05 6.19
C ARG A 265 -20.03 18.02 6.60
N TRP A 266 -18.84 17.85 6.03
CA TRP A 266 -17.69 18.71 6.32
C TRP A 266 -17.93 20.16 5.88
N LEU A 267 -18.52 20.39 4.70
CA LEU A 267 -18.84 21.73 4.22
C LEU A 267 -19.80 22.46 5.16
N ILE A 268 -20.82 21.77 5.67
CA ILE A 268 -21.77 22.33 6.64
C ILE A 268 -21.09 22.62 7.97
N ALA A 269 -20.27 21.68 8.48
CA ALA A 269 -19.53 21.83 9.73
C ALA A 269 -18.60 23.07 9.71
N LYS A 270 -17.90 23.29 8.59
CA LYS A 270 -17.04 24.46 8.38
C LYS A 270 -17.78 25.74 8.03
N GLY A 271 -19.11 25.74 8.01
CA GLY A 271 -19.92 26.91 7.67
C GLY A 271 -19.83 27.33 6.19
N LYS A 272 -19.30 26.47 5.30
CA LYS A 272 -19.22 26.72 3.86
C LYS A 272 -20.58 26.45 3.18
N MET A 273 -21.60 27.21 3.59
CA MET A 273 -23.01 26.95 3.26
C MET A 273 -23.30 27.01 1.76
N SER A 274 -22.68 27.93 1.01
CA SER A 274 -22.86 28.05 -0.44
C SER A 274 -22.34 26.81 -1.19
N ALA A 275 -21.16 26.32 -0.80
CA ALA A 275 -20.59 25.09 -1.34
C ALA A 275 -21.41 23.86 -0.94
N ALA A 276 -21.84 23.77 0.33
CA ALA A 276 -22.72 22.70 0.81
C ALA A 276 -24.03 22.63 0.02
N ARG A 277 -24.67 23.79 -0.21
CA ARG A 277 -25.88 23.91 -1.03
C ARG A 277 -25.66 23.38 -2.43
N LYS A 278 -24.55 23.76 -3.09
CA LYS A 278 -24.22 23.29 -4.45
C LYS A 278 -24.05 21.77 -4.51
N VAL A 279 -23.36 21.18 -3.54
CA VAL A 279 -23.14 19.72 -3.50
C VAL A 279 -24.45 18.97 -3.22
N ILE A 280 -25.26 19.43 -2.27
CA ILE A 280 -26.54 18.79 -1.93
C ILE A 280 -27.53 18.91 -3.08
N LEU A 281 -27.69 20.08 -3.70
CA LEU A 281 -28.56 20.23 -4.88
C LEU A 281 -28.13 19.31 -6.03
N LYS A 282 -26.81 19.21 -6.27
CA LYS A 282 -26.29 18.28 -7.27
C LYS A 282 -26.65 16.84 -6.93
N ALA A 283 -26.44 16.42 -5.68
CA ALA A 283 -26.77 15.08 -5.23
C ALA A 283 -28.29 14.78 -5.36
N CYS A 284 -29.15 15.71 -4.96
CA CYS A 284 -30.60 15.56 -5.11
C CYS A 284 -31.01 15.50 -6.59
N THR A 285 -30.42 16.34 -7.45
CA THR A 285 -30.66 16.31 -8.90
C THR A 285 -30.25 14.98 -9.52
N ASP A 286 -29.03 14.50 -9.21
CA ASP A 286 -28.48 13.24 -9.72
C ASP A 286 -29.31 12.04 -9.26
N ASN A 287 -29.87 12.10 -8.04
CA ASN A 287 -30.68 11.06 -7.43
C ASN A 287 -32.19 11.21 -7.68
N ARG A 288 -32.61 12.24 -8.42
CA ARG A 288 -34.04 12.54 -8.70
C ARG A 288 -34.86 12.76 -7.44
N LEU A 289 -34.28 13.39 -6.43
CA LEU A 289 -34.93 13.78 -5.18
C LEU A 289 -35.33 15.26 -5.25
N HIS A 290 -36.50 15.58 -4.71
CA HIS A 290 -36.95 16.95 -4.52
C HIS A 290 -36.60 17.42 -3.10
N VAL A 291 -36.11 18.65 -2.98
CA VAL A 291 -35.81 19.27 -1.68
C VAL A 291 -36.41 20.67 -1.69
N ASP A 292 -37.51 20.81 -0.96
CA ASP A 292 -38.11 22.10 -0.64
C ASP A 292 -37.30 22.80 0.46
N ASP A 293 -37.25 24.12 0.40
CA ASP A 293 -36.61 24.97 1.41
C ASP A 293 -35.21 24.51 1.85
N ILE A 294 -34.31 24.30 0.88
CA ILE A 294 -32.96 23.81 1.15
C ILE A 294 -32.19 24.64 2.20
N ASP A 295 -32.47 25.94 2.28
CA ASP A 295 -31.83 26.82 3.26
C ASP A 295 -32.26 26.48 4.70
N ILE A 296 -33.53 26.08 4.92
CA ILE A 296 -34.04 25.59 6.21
C ILE A 296 -33.40 24.24 6.54
N VAL A 297 -33.36 23.32 5.58
CA VAL A 297 -32.76 21.99 5.75
C VAL A 297 -31.27 22.11 6.12
N LEU A 298 -30.53 22.96 5.42
CA LEU A 298 -29.12 23.24 5.69
C LEU A 298 -28.91 23.84 7.08
N ALA A 299 -29.79 24.75 7.53
CA ALA A 299 -29.72 25.32 8.87
C ALA A 299 -29.96 24.27 9.97
N GLN A 300 -30.94 23.37 9.77
CA GLN A 300 -31.21 22.27 10.69
C GLN A 300 -30.04 21.29 10.78
N LEU A 301 -29.47 20.89 9.62
CA LEU A 301 -28.29 20.03 9.56
C LEU A 301 -27.09 20.67 10.27
N ARG A 302 -26.87 21.97 10.06
CA ARG A 302 -25.78 22.70 10.72
C ARG A 302 -25.94 22.70 12.23
N LYS A 303 -27.14 23.00 12.74
CA LYS A 303 -27.40 22.98 14.18
C LYS A 303 -27.11 21.61 14.78
N LYS A 304 -27.56 20.54 14.13
CA LYS A 304 -27.32 19.15 14.58
C LYS A 304 -25.82 18.81 14.59
N ILE A 305 -25.11 19.11 13.50
CA ILE A 305 -23.67 18.80 13.38
C ILE A 305 -22.85 19.55 14.44
N LEU A 306 -23.16 20.82 14.70
CA LEU A 306 -22.46 21.60 15.73
C LEU A 306 -22.73 21.05 17.14
N GLN A 307 -23.96 20.61 17.43
CA GLN A 307 -24.30 19.95 18.69
C GLN A 307 -23.56 18.62 18.87
N GLU A 308 -23.43 17.83 17.80
CA GLU A 308 -22.64 16.59 17.81
C GLU A 308 -21.15 16.87 18.08
N GLU A 309 -20.56 17.89 17.44
CA GLU A 309 -19.16 18.28 17.66
C GLU A 309 -18.90 18.80 19.09
N GLU A 310 -19.80 19.60 19.63
CA GLU A 310 -19.69 20.15 20.98
C GLU A 310 -19.80 19.04 22.05
N SER A 311 -20.76 18.12 21.88
CA SER A 311 -20.85 16.92 22.71
C SER A 311 -19.58 16.04 22.62
N ALA A 312 -18.97 15.92 21.43
CA ALA A 312 -17.74 15.15 21.26
C ALA A 312 -16.55 15.79 21.96
N LYS A 313 -16.34 17.10 21.83
CA LYS A 313 -15.25 17.84 22.51
C LYS A 313 -15.34 17.78 24.03
N THR A 314 -16.56 17.76 24.57
CA THR A 314 -16.78 17.74 26.01
C THR A 314 -16.55 16.36 26.63
N LYS A 315 -16.52 15.29 25.81
CA LYS A 315 -16.51 13.89 26.28
C LYS A 315 -15.24 13.09 25.95
N ALA A 316 -14.33 13.58 25.12
CA ALA A 316 -13.29 12.71 24.54
C ALA A 316 -11.88 13.33 24.47
N SER A 317 -10.93 12.67 25.12
CA SER A 317 -9.48 12.72 24.88
C SER A 317 -8.98 11.39 24.32
N PHE A 318 -7.84 11.36 23.62
CA PHE A 318 -7.18 10.11 23.19
C PHE A 318 -6.87 9.18 24.37
N VAL A 319 -6.59 9.75 25.54
CA VAL A 319 -6.37 8.99 26.77
C VAL A 319 -7.65 8.26 27.20
N ASP A 320 -8.83 8.78 26.87
CA ASP A 320 -10.10 8.17 27.27
C ASP A 320 -10.42 6.88 26.50
N LEU A 321 -9.75 6.62 25.35
CA LEU A 321 -9.85 5.33 24.65
C LEU A 321 -9.29 4.17 25.50
N VAL A 322 -8.23 4.42 26.26
CA VAL A 322 -7.58 3.43 27.13
C VAL A 322 -7.99 3.55 28.60
N ARG A 323 -8.64 4.65 28.99
CA ARG A 323 -9.01 4.93 30.39
C ARG A 323 -10.20 4.13 30.90
N SER A 324 -11.20 3.88 30.04
CA SER A 324 -12.39 3.11 30.41
C SER A 324 -12.25 1.67 29.93
N ARG A 325 -12.47 0.69 30.82
CA ARG A 325 -12.45 -0.74 30.47
C ARG A 325 -13.37 -1.08 29.30
N ARG A 326 -14.51 -0.37 29.17
CA ARG A 326 -15.48 -0.57 28.08
C ARG A 326 -14.95 -0.03 26.75
N MET A 327 -14.34 1.15 26.76
CA MET A 327 -13.72 1.74 25.57
C MET A 327 -12.46 0.97 25.15
N LEU A 328 -11.68 0.48 26.11
CA LEU A 328 -10.53 -0.38 25.85
C LEU A 328 -10.96 -1.68 25.17
N ILE A 329 -12.02 -2.35 25.66
CA ILE A 329 -12.54 -3.56 25.01
C ILE A 329 -13.02 -3.25 23.60
N TYR A 330 -13.79 -2.17 23.37
CA TYR A 330 -14.21 -1.81 22.01
C TYR A 330 -13.03 -1.45 21.11
N THR A 331 -12.01 -0.77 21.64
CA THR A 331 -10.79 -0.44 20.88
C THR A 331 -10.02 -1.70 20.53
N ILE A 332 -9.85 -2.64 21.46
CA ILE A 332 -9.20 -3.94 21.22
C ILE A 332 -10.00 -4.74 20.19
N VAL A 333 -11.33 -4.80 20.32
CA VAL A 333 -12.20 -5.48 19.34
C VAL A 333 -12.08 -4.83 17.97
N LEU A 334 -12.09 -3.51 17.87
CA LEU A 334 -11.91 -2.81 16.61
C LEU A 334 -10.54 -3.09 15.99
N VAL A 335 -9.46 -3.06 16.79
CA VAL A 335 -8.09 -3.35 16.31
C VAL A 335 -7.93 -4.81 15.88
N TYR A 336 -8.60 -5.75 16.57
CA TYR A 336 -8.48 -7.18 16.30
C TYR A 336 -9.45 -7.70 15.23
N ALA A 337 -10.55 -6.97 14.98
CA ALA A 337 -11.55 -7.29 13.97
C ALA A 337 -11.38 -6.51 12.65
N SER A 338 -10.40 -5.61 12.56
CA SER A 338 -10.00 -4.90 11.33
C SER A 338 -8.97 -5.72 10.54
#